data_AF-A0A1E7G168-F1
#
_entry.id   AF-A0A1E7G168-F1
#
_cell.length_a   1.000
_cell.length_b   1.000
_cell.length_c   1.000
_cell.angle_alpha   90.00
_cell.angle_beta   90.00
_cell.angle_gamma   90.00
#
_symmetry.space_group_name_H-M   'P 1'
#
loop_
_entity.id
_entity.type
_entity.pdbx_description
1 polymer ?
#
loop_
_entity_poly.entity_id
_entity_poly.type
_entity_poly.pdbx_seq_one_letter_code
_entity_poly.pdbx_strand_id
1 'polypeptide(L)' 'MIEDINLKNDEVSAILTMVLDEVQGIYNLKEENWRHELTRLKDSLITSLYMMDERVKDINKIAALIMEAEVLHE' A
#
# COMPACT_ATOMS: atom_id res chain seq x y z
N MET A 1 -18.45 -4.84 5.50
CA MET A 1 -17.76 -3.76 6.22
C MET A 1 -16.42 -4.21 6.81
N ILE A 2 -16.38 -5.11 7.80
CA ILE A 2 -15.08 -5.65 8.28
C ILE A 2 -14.34 -6.43 7.19
N GLU A 3 -15.06 -7.23 6.40
CA GLU A 3 -14.49 -7.91 5.23
C GLU A 3 -13.90 -6.93 4.20
N ASP A 4 -14.53 -5.75 4.03
CA ASP A 4 -14.04 -4.71 3.12
C ASP A 4 -12.74 -4.08 3.62
N ILE A 5 -12.62 -3.90 4.95
CA ILE A 5 -11.37 -3.45 5.60
C ILE A 5 -10.27 -4.50 5.39
N ASN A 6 -10.58 -5.78 5.60
CA ASN A 6 -9.61 -6.87 5.39
C ASN A 6 -9.12 -6.91 3.94
N LEU A 7 -10.03 -6.81 2.97
CA LEU A 7 -9.67 -6.74 1.55
C LEU A 7 -8.74 -5.56 1.26
N LYS A 8 -9.04 -4.38 1.81
CA LYS A 8 -8.19 -3.18 1.63
C LYS A 8 -6.82 -3.34 2.29
N ASN A 9 -6.74 -4.01 3.44
CA ASN A 9 -5.47 -4.34 4.08
C ASN A 9 -4.65 -5.35 3.26
N ASP A 10 -5.29 -6.33 2.63
CA ASP A 10 -4.63 -7.27 1.73
C ASP A 10 -4.08 -6.56 0.49
N GLU A 11 -4.83 -5.60 -0.07
CA GLU A 11 -4.34 -4.73 -1.16
C GLU A 11 -3.09 -3.93 -0.75
N VAL A 12 -3.09 -3.33 0.45
CA VAL A 12 -1.93 -2.61 0.99
C VAL A 12 -0.73 -3.54 1.17
N SER A 13 -0.96 -4.74 1.69
CA SER A 13 0.10 -5.75 1.88
C SER A 13 0.71 -6.18 0.56
N ALA A 14 -0.10 -6.39 -0.47
CA ALA A 14 0.37 -6.74 -1.81
C ALA A 14 1.26 -5.63 -2.42
N ILE A 15 0.87 -4.36 -2.27
CA ILE A 15 1.68 -3.22 -2.74
C ILE A 15 3.03 -3.19 -2.01
N LEU A 16 3.04 -3.43 -0.70
CA LEU A 16 4.29 -3.48 0.07
C LEU A 16 5.21 -4.61 -0.40
N THR A 17 4.67 -5.80 -0.66
CA THR A 17 5.43 -6.92 -1.22
C THR A 17 6.06 -6.56 -2.56
N MET A 18 5.31 -5.91 -3.47
CA MET A 18 5.85 -5.48 -4.77
C MET A 18 7.04 -4.54 -4.62
N VAL A 19 6.95 -3.55 -3.72
CA VAL A 19 8.07 -2.62 -3.45
C VAL A 19 9.28 -3.37 -2.90
N LEU A 20 9.08 -4.32 -1.98
CA LEU A 20 10.17 -5.11 -1.41
C LEU A 20 10.86 -5.97 -2.47
N ASP A 21 10.10 -6.59 -3.36
CA ASP A 21 10.63 -7.41 -4.46
C ASP A 21 11.48 -6.56 -5.42
N GLU A 22 11.04 -5.34 -5.75
CA GLU A 22 11.83 -4.40 -6.55
C GLU A 22 13.15 -4.01 -5.86
N VAL A 23 13.10 -3.69 -4.56
CA VAL A 23 14.30 -3.38 -3.77
C VAL A 23 15.28 -4.55 -3.77
N GLN A 24 14.80 -5.77 -3.53
CA GLN A 24 15.63 -6.98 -3.56
C GLN A 24 16.22 -7.23 -4.95
N GLY A 25 15.44 -6.99 -6.01
CA GLY A 25 15.91 -7.05 -7.39
C GLY A 25 17.13 -6.16 -7.62
N ILE A 26 17.10 -4.94 -7.10
CA ILE A 26 18.20 -3.96 -7.24
C ILE A 26 19.46 -4.41 -6.50
N TYR A 27 19.33 -4.95 -5.29
CA TYR A 27 20.47 -5.46 -4.52
C TYR A 27 21.24 -6.56 -5.26
N ASN A 28 20.58 -7.29 -6.16
CA ASN A 28 21.19 -8.38 -6.94
C ASN A 28 21.84 -7.91 -8.26
N LEU A 29 21.80 -6.61 -8.59
CA LEU A 29 22.34 -6.09 -9.85
C LEU A 29 23.82 -5.73 -9.76
N LYS A 30 24.50 -5.78 -10.91
CA LYS A 30 25.83 -5.16 -11.10
C LYS A 30 25.72 -3.64 -10.94
N GLU A 31 26.77 -3.03 -10.36
CA GLU A 31 26.86 -1.59 -10.05
C GLU A 31 26.49 -0.66 -11.22
N GLU A 32 26.86 -1.04 -12.46
CA GLU A 32 26.61 -0.25 -13.67
C GLU A 32 25.13 0.03 -13.95
N ASN A 33 24.21 -0.80 -13.42
CA ASN A 33 22.76 -0.65 -13.61
C ASN A 33 22.03 0.02 -12.43
N TRP A 34 22.72 0.27 -11.31
CA TRP A 34 22.08 0.73 -10.07
C TRP A 34 21.39 2.08 -10.22
N ARG A 35 22.00 3.04 -10.93
CA ARG A 35 21.43 4.40 -11.06
C ARG A 35 20.08 4.39 -11.80
N HIS A 36 19.98 3.60 -12.86
CA HIS A 36 18.73 3.49 -13.62
C HIS A 36 17.65 2.84 -12.75
N GLU A 37 17.98 1.73 -12.10
CA GLU A 37 17.01 0.97 -11.33
C GLU A 37 16.59 1.66 -10.04
N LEU A 38 17.49 2.39 -9.37
CA LEU A 38 17.13 3.28 -8.26
C LEU A 38 16.16 4.39 -8.69
N THR A 39 16.31 4.92 -9.91
CA THR A 39 15.37 5.91 -10.44
C THR A 39 13.99 5.30 -10.66
N ARG A 40 13.93 4.09 -11.23
CA ARG A 40 12.68 3.33 -11.41
C ARG A 40 12.02 3.01 -10.08
N LEU A 41 12.78 2.51 -9.10
CA LEU A 41 12.29 2.24 -7.76
C LEU A 41 11.71 3.50 -7.10
N LYS A 42 12.38 4.65 -7.23
CA LYS A 42 11.90 5.91 -6.67
C LYS A 42 10.53 6.28 -7.25
N ASP A 43 10.34 6.14 -8.56
CA ASP A 43 9.04 6.44 -9.20
C ASP A 43 7.97 5.40 -8.78
N SER A 44 8.31 4.11 -8.74
CA SER A 44 7.43 3.01 -8.29
C SER A 44 7.00 3.17 -6.82
N LEU A 45 7.94 3.56 -5.95
CA LEU A 45 7.70 3.81 -4.54
C LEU A 45 6.72 4.97 -4.33
N ILE A 46 6.88 6.07 -5.08
CA ILE A 46 5.95 7.21 -4.99
C ILE A 46 4.53 6.76 -5.33
N THR A 47 4.36 6.06 -6.47
CA THR A 47 3.05 5.53 -6.87
C THR A 47 2.47 4.56 -5.83
N SER A 48 3.31 3.66 -5.30
CA SER A 48 2.91 2.68 -4.29
C SER A 48 2.42 3.36 -3.01
N LEU A 49 3.14 4.39 -2.53
CA LEU A 49 2.75 5.18 -1.36
C LEU A 49 1.40 5.88 -1.56
N TYR A 50 1.17 6.48 -2.73
CA TYR A 50 -0.14 7.07 -3.05
C TYR A 50 -1.25 6.03 -3.05
N MET A 51 -1.02 4.85 -3.63
CA MET A 51 -2.02 3.78 -3.65
C MET A 51 -2.35 3.31 -2.23
N MET A 52 -1.34 3.10 -1.39
CA MET A 52 -1.52 2.70 0.01
C MET A 52 -2.31 3.76 0.80
N ASP A 53 -1.98 5.04 0.64
CA ASP A 53 -2.69 6.15 1.29
C ASP A 53 -4.18 6.16 0.95
N GLU A 54 -4.54 5.99 -0.32
CA GLU A 54 -5.95 5.91 -0.74
C GLU A 54 -6.66 4.71 -0.10
N ARG A 55 -6.02 3.55 0.02
CA ARG A 55 -6.62 2.37 0.69
C ARG A 55 -6.82 2.62 2.18
N VAL A 56 -5.86 3.26 2.85
CA VAL A 56 -5.97 3.65 4.27
C VAL A 56 -7.10 4.65 4.48
N LYS A 57 -7.27 5.63 3.58
CA LYS A 57 -8.42 6.55 3.63
C LYS A 57 -9.74 5.81 3.48
N ASP A 58 -9.83 4.84 2.59
CA ASP A 58 -11.05 4.04 2.42
C ASP A 58 -11.35 3.18 3.66
N ILE A 59 -10.33 2.56 4.27
CA ILE A 59 -10.47 1.87 5.56
C ILE A 59 -11.01 2.81 6.63
N ASN A 60 -10.45 4.02 6.75
CA ASN A 60 -10.90 5.01 7.73
C ASN A 60 -12.36 5.44 7.51
N LYS A 61 -12.80 5.59 6.26
CA LYS A 61 -14.22 5.86 5.94
C LYS A 61 -15.11 4.71 6.38
N ILE A 62 -14.73 3.47 6.10
CA ILE A 62 -15.52 2.29 6.49
C ILE A 62 -15.58 2.20 8.02
N ALA A 63 -14.46 2.41 8.71
CA ALA A 63 -14.40 2.42 10.17
C ALA A 63 -15.32 3.50 10.79
N ALA A 64 -15.33 4.71 10.23
CA ALA A 64 -16.23 5.77 10.67
C ALA A 64 -17.71 5.38 10.53
N LEU A 65 -18.08 4.76 9.40
CA LEU A 65 -19.45 4.27 9.18
C LEU A 65 -19.85 3.17 10.17
N ILE A 66 -18.92 2.29 10.57
CA ILE A 66 -19.19 1.27 11.60
C ILE A 66 -19.47 1.95 12.94
N MET A 67 -18.64 2.91 13.34
CA MET A 67 -18.81 3.64 14.60
C MET A 67 -20.13 4.42 14.64
N GLU A 68 -20.51 5.07 13.53
CA GLU A 68 -21.79 5.78 13.43
C GLU A 68 -22.98 4.82 13.56
N ALA A 69 -22.90 3.63 12.94
CA ALA A 69 -23.94 2.62 13.03
C ALA A 69 -24.08 2.06 14.46
N GLU A 70 -22.97 1.86 15.18
CA GLU A 70 -22.99 1.40 16.58
C GLU A 70 -23.67 2.43 17.50
N VAL A 71 -23.37 3.72 17.33
CA VAL A 71 -24.00 4.81 18.11
C VAL A 71 -25.51 4.92 17.85
N LEU A 72 -25.97 4.60 16.64
CA LEU A 72 -27.40 4.60 16.29
C LEU A 72 -28.18 3.39 16.82
N HIS A 73 -27.48 2.36 17.31
CA HIS A 73 -28.06 1.12 17.83
C HIS A 73 -27.98 0.99 19.37
N GLU A 74 -27.49 2.01 20.08
CA GLU A 74 -27.64 2.23 21.54
C GLU A 74 -28.86 3.12 21.86
#